data_AF-A0A4Z0Y3K5-F1
#
_entry.id   AF-A0A4Z0Y3K5-F1
#
_cell.length_a   1.000
_cell.length_b   1.000
_cell.length_c   1.000
_cell.angle_alpha   90.00
_cell.angle_beta   90.00
_cell.angle_gamma   90.00
#
_symmetry.space_group_name_H-M   'P 1'
#
loop_
_entity.id
_entity.type
_entity.pdbx_description
1 polymer ?
#
loop_
_entity_poly.entity_id
_entity_poly.type
_entity_poly.pdbx_seq_one_letter_code
_entity_poly.pdbx_strand_id
1 'polypeptide(L)'
;MNSVSTANHWLWNFVVTMVTAVALSTIGYRYYAIYAVISALIPIVVFFLYPETMNSGNLELLNTVFQDAPSPWDIVTMAWKLPEGELADEGNRNESAKKAVEKISQKYW
;
A
#
# COMPACT_ATOMS: atom_id res chain seq x y z
N MET A 1 6.36 -10.73 9.73
CA MET A 1 5.34 -9.82 10.32
C MET A 1 3.90 -10.21 9.95
N ASN A 2 3.60 -11.46 9.60
CA ASN A 2 2.25 -11.81 9.12
C ASN A 2 1.33 -12.39 10.21
N SER A 3 1.90 -12.87 11.33
CA SER A 3 1.15 -13.45 12.44
C SER A 3 0.21 -12.46 13.13
N VAL A 4 0.63 -11.20 13.26
CA VAL A 4 -0.20 -10.14 13.87
C VAL A 4 -1.40 -9.81 12.99
N SER A 5 -1.22 -9.71 11.67
CA SER A 5 -2.33 -9.46 10.73
C SER A 5 -3.36 -10.60 10.77
N THR A 6 -2.89 -11.86 10.75
CA THR A 6 -3.76 -13.02 10.85
C THR A 6 -4.49 -13.04 12.20
N ALA A 7 -3.78 -12.84 13.31
CA ALA A 7 -4.38 -12.79 14.64
C ALA A 7 -5.43 -11.67 14.77
N ASN A 8 -5.15 -10.47 14.26
CA ASN A 8 -6.09 -9.34 14.26
C ASN A 8 -7.38 -9.67 13.48
N HIS A 9 -7.25 -10.29 12.30
CA HIS A 9 -8.42 -10.68 11.50
C HIS A 9 -9.31 -11.69 12.25
N TRP A 10 -8.70 -12.73 12.84
CA TRP A 10 -9.45 -13.73 13.61
C TRP A 10 -10.05 -13.16 14.90
N LEU A 11 -9.33 -12.25 15.57
CA LEU A 11 -9.80 -11.57 16.76
C LEU A 11 -11.07 -10.75 16.47
N TRP A 12 -11.07 -9.95 15.41
CA TRP A 12 -12.24 -9.12 15.08
C TRP A 12 -13.42 -9.95 14.60
N ASN A 13 -13.20 -11.07 13.89
CA ASN A 13 -14.27 -12.01 13.58
C ASN A 13 -14.93 -12.56 14.86
N PHE A 14 -14.15 -12.88 15.89
CA PHE A 14 -14.66 -13.33 17.18
C PHE A 14 -15.45 -12.23 17.90
N VAL A 15 -14.88 -11.02 18.01
CA VAL A 15 -15.52 -9.88 18.67
C VAL A 15 -16.87 -9.55 18.02
N VAL A 16 -16.91 -9.44 16.70
CA VAL A 16 -18.14 -9.15 15.97
C VAL A 16 -19.19 -10.23 16.21
N THR A 17 -18.81 -11.51 16.19
CA THR A 17 -19.74 -12.62 16.41
C THR A 17 -20.35 -12.57 17.81
N MET A 18 -19.55 -12.29 18.84
CA MET A 18 -20.04 -12.16 20.22
C MET A 18 -20.93 -10.93 20.43
N VAL A 19 -20.56 -9.78 19.85
CA VAL A 19 -21.31 -8.53 19.98
C VAL A 19 -22.63 -8.58 19.23
N THR A 20 -22.67 -9.22 18.05
CA THR A 20 -23.87 -9.24 17.18
C THR A 20 -25.10 -9.80 17.89
N ALA A 21 -24.97 -10.89 18.65
CA ALA A 21 -26.11 -11.49 19.36
C ALA A 21 -26.70 -10.54 20.42
N VAL A 22 -25.84 -9.80 21.13
CA VAL A 22 -26.26 -8.82 22.15
C VAL A 22 -26.79 -7.54 21.52
N ALA A 23 -26.17 -7.07 20.45
CA ALA A 23 -26.56 -5.84 19.78
C ALA A 23 -27.92 -5.96 19.08
N LEU A 24 -28.23 -7.12 18.50
CA LEU A 24 -29.52 -7.37 17.86
C LEU A 24 -30.66 -7.47 18.88
N SER A 25 -30.42 -8.04 20.07
CA SER A 25 -31.45 -8.15 21.11
C SER A 25 -31.72 -6.83 21.83
N THR A 26 -30.74 -5.93 21.89
CA THR A 26 -30.85 -4.65 22.59
C THR A 26 -31.25 -3.49 21.69
N ILE A 27 -30.60 -3.33 20.53
CA ILE A 27 -30.74 -2.15 19.65
C ILE A 27 -31.40 -2.48 18.31
N GLY A 28 -31.55 -3.77 17.97
CA GLY A 28 -32.26 -4.24 16.78
C GLY A 28 -31.70 -3.66 15.48
N TYR A 29 -32.58 -3.03 14.68
CA TYR A 29 -32.23 -2.50 13.35
C TYR A 29 -31.17 -1.39 13.38
N ARG A 30 -31.00 -0.67 14.50
CA ARG A 30 -30.02 0.41 14.61
C ARG A 30 -28.58 -0.10 14.58
N TYR A 31 -28.37 -1.39 14.84
CA TYR A 31 -27.06 -2.03 14.69
C TYR A 31 -26.54 -1.95 13.25
N TYR A 32 -27.41 -2.01 12.24
CA TYR A 32 -27.01 -1.87 10.84
C TYR A 32 -26.48 -0.47 10.50
N ALA A 33 -26.96 0.57 11.20
CA ALA A 33 -26.45 1.93 11.01
C ALA A 33 -24.98 2.06 11.44
N ILE A 34 -24.53 1.27 12.43
CA ILE A 34 -23.13 1.23 12.86
C ILE A 34 -22.24 0.71 11.73
N TYR A 35 -22.64 -0.36 11.04
CA TYR A 35 -21.91 -0.87 9.88
C TYR A 35 -21.90 0.10 8.71
N ALA A 36 -22.98 0.83 8.48
CA ALA A 36 -23.03 1.86 7.44
C ALA A 36 -22.01 2.97 7.71
N VAL A 37 -21.91 3.44 8.96
CA VAL A 37 -20.95 4.47 9.36
C VAL A 37 -19.52 3.96 9.28
N ILE A 38 -19.23 2.75 9.79
CA ILE A 38 -17.89 2.16 9.71
C ILE A 38 -17.48 1.98 8.24
N SER A 39 -18.38 1.44 7.40
CA SER A 39 -18.13 1.26 5.96
C SER A 39 -17.87 2.58 5.25
N ALA A 40 -18.49 3.67 5.67
CA ALA A 40 -18.25 5.01 5.11
C ALA A 40 -16.92 5.63 5.59
N LEU A 41 -16.44 5.28 6.79
CA LEU A 41 -15.15 5.74 7.32
C LEU A 41 -13.96 5.01 6.70
N ILE A 42 -14.10 3.73 6.34
CA ILE A 42 -13.03 2.95 5.70
C ILE A 42 -12.42 3.65 4.46
N PRO A 43 -13.19 4.07 3.44
CA PRO A 43 -12.60 4.71 2.25
C PRO A 43 -11.91 6.03 2.57
N ILE A 44 -12.38 6.77 3.58
CA ILE A 44 -11.74 8.01 4.04
C ILE A 44 -10.35 7.69 4.60
N VAL A 45 -10.26 6.70 5.49
CA VAL A 45 -8.99 6.25 6.08
C VAL A 45 -8.05 5.71 4.99
N VAL A 46 -8.56 4.88 4.08
CA VAL A 46 -7.76 4.30 2.99
C VAL A 46 -7.18 5.40 2.09
N PHE A 47 -8.00 6.36 1.68
CA PHE A 47 -7.55 7.46 0.83
C PHE A 47 -6.40 8.27 1.45
N PHE A 48 -6.42 8.45 2.77
CA PHE A 48 -5.46 9.31 3.45
C PHE A 48 -4.22 8.60 4.00
N LEU A 49 -4.30 7.32 4.35
CA LEU A 49 -3.25 6.61 5.10
C LEU A 49 -2.63 5.45 4.34
N TYR A 50 -3.23 4.99 3.24
CA TYR A 50 -2.71 3.86 2.48
C TYR A 50 -1.98 4.36 1.22
N PRO A 51 -0.65 4.16 1.12
CA PRO A 51 0.07 4.42 -0.11
C PRO A 51 -0.33 3.41 -1.19
N GLU A 52 -0.34 3.85 -2.45
CA GLU A 52 -0.58 2.97 -3.60
C GLU A 52 0.54 1.93 -3.71
N THR A 53 0.19 0.65 -3.64
CA THR A 53 1.16 -0.47 -3.62
C THR A 53 1.35 -1.13 -4.99
N MET A 54 0.45 -0.88 -5.93
CA MET A 54 0.44 -1.55 -7.24
C MET A 54 1.37 -0.90 -8.26
N ASN A 55 1.61 0.41 -8.15
CA ASN A 55 2.37 1.17 -9.15
C ASN A 55 3.88 0.88 -9.14
N SER A 56 4.42 0.39 -8.03
CA SER A 56 5.88 0.34 -7.84
C SER A 56 6.57 -0.84 -8.53
N GLY A 57 5.85 -1.88 -8.97
CA GLY A 57 6.38 -3.09 -9.64
C GLY A 57 7.39 -3.94 -8.83
N ASN A 58 8.09 -3.34 -7.88
CA ASN A 58 9.13 -3.92 -7.03
C ASN A 58 8.86 -3.56 -5.55
N LEU A 59 8.85 -4.57 -4.69
CA LEU A 59 8.66 -4.42 -3.23
C LEU A 59 9.82 -3.65 -2.55
N GLU A 60 11.01 -3.67 -3.15
CA GLU A 60 12.17 -2.96 -2.60
C GLU A 60 12.03 -1.44 -2.71
N LEU A 61 11.47 -0.94 -3.81
CA LEU A 61 11.23 0.50 -4.04
C LEU A 61 10.15 1.06 -3.11
N LEU A 62 9.14 0.24 -2.79
CA LEU A 62 8.15 0.58 -1.78
C LEU A 62 8.82 0.69 -0.39
N ASN A 63 9.70 -0.27 -0.07
CA ASN A 63 10.43 -0.26 1.20
C ASN A 63 11.36 0.95 1.35
N THR A 64 12.00 1.44 0.27
CA THR A 64 12.80 2.68 0.33
C THR A 64 11.93 3.90 0.66
N VAL A 65 10.71 3.99 0.11
CA VAL A 65 9.78 5.08 0.46
C VAL A 65 9.36 5.03 1.92
N PHE A 66 9.15 3.84 2.48
CA PHE A 66 8.84 3.68 3.90
C PHE A 66 10.03 4.04 4.82
N GLN A 67 11.27 3.89 4.35
CA GLN A 67 12.47 4.26 5.11
C GLN A 67 12.77 5.77 5.05
N ASP A 68 12.54 6.39 3.88
CA ASP A 68 12.89 7.78 3.62
C ASP A 68 11.81 8.78 4.08
N ALA A 69 10.58 8.32 4.31
CA ALA A 69 9.47 9.20 4.66
C ALA A 69 9.59 9.74 6.11
N PRO A 70 9.53 11.07 6.31
CA PRO A 70 9.60 11.67 7.64
C PRO A 70 8.26 11.60 8.40
N SER A 71 7.14 11.38 7.70
CA SER A 71 5.83 11.25 8.32
C SER A 71 4.93 10.25 7.58
N PRO A 72 3.95 9.60 8.27
CA PRO A 72 3.03 8.64 7.64
C PRO A 72 2.21 9.20 6.48
N TRP A 73 1.96 10.50 6.48
CA TRP A 73 1.20 11.20 5.43
C TRP A 73 2.04 11.47 4.19
N ASP A 74 3.34 11.70 4.37
CA ASP A 74 4.28 11.92 3.27
C ASP A 74 4.50 10.63 2.47
N ILE A 75 4.40 9.45 3.12
CA ILE A 75 4.49 8.14 2.47
C ILE A 75 3.48 8.02 1.34
N VAL A 76 2.23 8.44 1.58
CA VAL A 76 1.18 8.37 0.56
C VAL A 76 1.61 9.21 -0.64
N THR A 77 1.95 10.48 -0.45
CA THR A 77 2.36 11.36 -1.56
C THR A 77 3.62 10.88 -2.28
N MET A 78 4.59 10.30 -1.57
CA MET A 78 5.83 9.76 -2.14
C MET A 78 5.58 8.51 -2.98
N ALA A 79 4.69 7.61 -2.54
CA ALA A 79 4.36 6.39 -3.26
C ALA A 79 3.75 6.67 -4.65
N TRP A 80 2.97 7.75 -4.80
CA TRP A 80 2.40 8.19 -6.08
C TRP A 80 3.45 8.67 -7.08
N LYS A 81 4.64 9.09 -6.64
CA LYS A 81 5.71 9.62 -7.50
C LYS A 81 6.69 8.55 -7.98
N LEU A 82 6.50 7.30 -7.55
CA LEU A 82 7.38 6.20 -7.94
C LEU A 82 7.20 5.87 -9.44
N PRO A 83 8.30 5.75 -10.20
CA PRO A 83 8.21 5.30 -11.58
C PRO A 83 7.67 3.87 -11.62
N GLU A 84 6.83 3.56 -12.61
CA GLU A 84 6.34 2.19 -12.79
C GLU A 84 7.53 1.26 -12.97
N GLY A 85 7.57 0.18 -12.17
CA GLY A 85 8.77 -0.66 -12.05
C GLY A 85 9.28 -1.21 -13.39
N GLU A 86 8.38 -1.44 -14.34
CA GLU A 86 8.73 -1.93 -15.69
C GLU A 86 9.38 -0.82 -16.54
N LEU A 87 8.86 0.41 -16.49
CA LEU A 87 9.40 1.57 -17.21
C LEU A 87 10.74 2.04 -16.62
N ALA A 88 10.92 1.91 -15.30
CA ALA A 88 12.17 2.26 -14.61
C ALA A 88 13.31 1.30 -14.97
N ASP A 89 13.01 0.00 -15.02
CA ASP A 89 13.98 -1.03 -15.39
C ASP A 89 14.35 -0.97 -16.88
N GLU A 90 13.37 -0.73 -17.77
CA GLU A 90 13.65 -0.47 -19.19
C GLU A 90 14.51 0.78 -19.40
N GLY A 91 14.22 1.89 -18.71
CA GLY A 91 15.00 3.12 -18.78
C GLY A 91 16.46 2.93 -18.36
N ASN A 92 16.69 2.24 -17.24
CA ASN A 92 18.02 2.01 -16.70
C ASN A 92 18.84 1.01 -17.56
N ARG A 93 18.18 -0.03 -18.11
CA ARG A 93 18.78 -0.94 -19.10
C ARG A 93 19.21 -0.20 -20.37
N ASN A 94 18.35 0.68 -20.88
CA ASN A 94 18.63 1.47 -22.08
C ASN A 94 19.77 2.48 -21.88
N GLU A 95 19.85 3.11 -20.71
CA GLU A 95 20.93 4.04 -20.38
C GLU A 95 22.29 3.31 -20.22
N SER A 96 22.27 2.14 -19.57
CA SER A 96 23.44 1.27 -19.42
C SER A 96 23.95 0.76 -20.78
N ALA A 97 23.03 0.38 -21.67
CA ALA A 97 23.37 -0.02 -23.04
C ALA A 97 23.99 1.13 -23.85
N LYS A 98 23.44 2.35 -23.75
CA LYS A 98 24.03 3.54 -24.40
C LYS A 98 25.45 3.82 -23.91
N LYS A 99 25.68 3.82 -22.59
CA LYS A 99 27.02 4.02 -22.00
C LYS A 99 28.00 2.94 -22.44
N ALA A 100 27.57 1.68 -22.56
CA ALA A 100 28.40 0.60 -23.07
C ALA A 100 28.76 0.78 -24.56
N VAL A 101 27.80 1.16 -25.40
CA VAL A 101 28.02 1.44 -26.83
C VAL A 101 28.95 2.62 -27.03
N GLU A 102 28.79 3.69 -26.25
CA GLU A 102 29.65 4.88 -26.33
C GLU A 102 31.09 4.56 -25.91
N LYS A 103 31.26 3.74 -24.88
CA LYS A 103 32.58 3.24 -24.45
C LYS A 103 33.24 2.34 -25.48
N ILE A 104 32.46 1.56 -26.23
CA ILE A 104 32.94 0.76 -27.36
C ILE A 104 33.34 1.69 -28.51
N SER A 105 32.51 2.68 -28.85
CA SER A 105 32.80 3.64 -29.92
C SER A 105 34.09 4.44 -29.65
N GLN A 106 34.33 4.85 -28.41
CA GLN A 106 35.58 5.53 -27.99
C GLN A 106 36.81 4.61 -27.94
N LYS A 107 36.63 3.30 -28.01
CA LYS A 107 37.74 2.33 -28.01
C LYS A 107 38.25 2.02 -29.43
N TYR A 108 37.42 2.23 -30.44
CA TYR A 108 37.71 1.89 -31.85
C TYR A 108 37.89 3.11 -32.77
N TRP A 109 37.84 4.32 -32.21
CA TRP A 109 38.25 5.60 -32.80
C TRP A 109 39.10 6.36 -31.77
#